data_AF-A0A392RWL2-F1
#
_entry.id   AF-A0A392RWL2-F1
#
_cell.length_a   1.000
_cell.length_b   1.000
_cell.length_c   1.000
_cell.angle_alpha   90.00
_cell.angle_beta   90.00
_cell.angle_gamma   90.00
#
_symmetry.space_group_name_H-M   'P 1'
#
loop_
_entity.id
_entity.type
_entity.pdbx_description
1 polymer ?
#
loop_
_entity_poly.entity_id
_entity_poly.type
_entity_poly.pdbx_seq_one_letter_code
_entity_poly.pdbx_strand_id
1 'polypeptide(L)'
;NLASSRSGKCGIAIEPSYPIKNGENPPNPGPSPPSPVKPPSVCDSYYSCAEGSTCCCIYEYGRSCFEWGCCPLESATCCDDHYSCCPHEYPVCDIYAGLCLK
;
A
#
# COMPACT_ATOMS: atom_id res chain seq x y z
N ASN A 1 -10.52 42.13 -62.52
CA ASN A 1 -11.59 43.06 -62.08
C ASN A 1 -12.89 42.28 -61.96
N LEU A 2 -13.64 42.51 -60.86
CA LEU A 2 -14.72 41.69 -60.25
C LEU A 2 -14.18 40.51 -59.41
N ALA A 3 -13.66 40.71 -58.19
CA ALA A 3 -14.30 41.21 -56.96
C ALA A 3 -15.40 40.28 -56.39
N SER A 4 -15.04 39.58 -55.30
CA SER A 4 -15.91 39.07 -54.24
C SER A 4 -16.70 37.77 -54.51
N SER A 5 -16.02 36.61 -54.36
CA SER A 5 -16.69 35.42 -53.84
C SER A 5 -16.10 35.07 -52.48
N ARG A 6 -16.79 35.48 -51.42
CA ARG A 6 -16.48 35.13 -50.03
C ARG A 6 -16.80 33.66 -49.82
N SER A 7 -15.86 32.78 -50.13
CA SER A 7 -15.91 31.39 -49.69
C SER A 7 -14.77 31.12 -48.72
N GLY A 8 -14.77 31.83 -47.58
CA GLY A 8 -14.18 31.27 -46.38
C GLY A 8 -15.02 30.06 -45.99
N LYS A 9 -14.41 28.88 -45.84
CA LYS A 9 -15.11 27.69 -45.38
C LYS A 9 -15.78 28.02 -44.04
N CYS A 10 -17.11 28.06 -44.04
CA CYS A 10 -17.92 28.22 -42.83
C CYS A 10 -17.49 27.14 -41.83
N GLY A 11 -17.26 27.55 -40.59
CA GLY A 11 -16.62 26.76 -39.55
C GLY A 11 -17.24 25.38 -39.40
N ILE A 12 -16.38 24.38 -39.22
CA ILE A 12 -16.78 23.06 -38.72
C ILE A 12 -17.52 23.35 -37.42
N ALA A 13 -18.78 22.92 -37.34
CA ALA A 13 -19.56 23.00 -36.11
C ALA A 13 -18.70 22.40 -35.00
N ILE A 14 -18.31 23.26 -34.06
CA ILE A 14 -17.47 22.88 -32.91
C ILE A 14 -18.42 22.22 -31.92
N GLU A 15 -18.99 21.09 -32.32
CA GLU A 15 -19.78 20.27 -31.42
C GLU A 15 -18.77 19.61 -30.48
N PRO A 16 -18.87 19.85 -29.15
CA PRO A 16 -18.00 19.16 -28.22
C PRO A 16 -18.28 17.66 -28.35
N SER A 17 -17.27 16.89 -28.76
CA SER A 17 -17.30 15.42 -28.76
C SER A 17 -17.31 14.84 -27.35
N TYR A 18 -17.23 15.70 -26.33
CA TYR A 18 -17.27 15.34 -24.92
C TYR A 18 -18.64 15.67 -24.32
N PRO A 19 -19.12 14.87 -23.36
CA PRO A 19 -20.36 15.15 -22.66
C PRO A 19 -20.31 16.50 -21.97
N ILE A 20 -21.32 17.34 -22.20
CA ILE A 20 -21.56 18.53 -21.37
C ILE A 20 -22.02 18.08 -19.99
N LYS A 21 -21.42 18.66 -18.96
CA LYS A 21 -21.73 18.34 -17.57
C LYS A 21 -23.11 18.93 -17.19
N ASN A 22 -24.15 18.11 -17.18
CA ASN A 22 -25.55 18.53 -16.89
C ASN A 22 -25.89 18.61 -15.39
N GLY A 23 -24.89 18.82 -14.52
CA GLY A 23 -25.14 18.87 -13.07
C GLY A 23 -23.94 19.37 -12.27
N GLU A 24 -24.23 19.87 -11.07
CA GLU A 24 -23.18 20.18 -10.09
C GLU A 24 -22.47 18.89 -9.66
N ASN A 25 -21.17 19.00 -9.35
CA ASN A 25 -20.49 17.86 -8.74
C ASN A 25 -21.10 17.68 -7.35
N PRO A 26 -21.29 16.44 -6.86
CA PRO A 26 -21.59 16.25 -5.45
C PRO A 26 -20.54 17.00 -4.61
N PRO A 27 -20.94 17.61 -3.48
CA PRO A 27 -20.01 18.28 -2.60
C PRO A 27 -18.91 17.28 -2.20
N ASN A 28 -17.65 17.68 -2.38
CA ASN A 28 -16.51 16.89 -1.94
C ASN A 28 -16.73 16.56 -0.44
N PRO A 29 -16.80 15.28 -0.03
CA PRO A 29 -17.05 14.89 1.37
C PRO A 29 -16.00 15.38 2.38
N GLY A 30 -15.02 16.17 1.95
CA GLY A 30 -13.84 16.51 2.70
C GLY A 30 -12.86 15.34 2.71
N PRO A 31 -11.60 15.56 3.12
CA PRO A 31 -10.70 14.46 3.39
C PRO A 31 -11.32 13.59 4.49
N SER A 32 -11.47 12.28 4.22
CA SER A 32 -11.77 11.32 5.26
C SER A 32 -10.76 11.49 6.41
N PRO A 33 -11.18 11.36 7.68
CA PRO A 33 -10.26 11.37 8.80
C PRO A 33 -9.11 10.39 8.53
N PRO A 34 -7.85 10.75 8.86
CA PRO A 34 -6.77 9.77 8.79
C PRO A 34 -7.19 8.56 9.63
N SER A 35 -7.06 7.37 9.05
CA SER A 35 -7.27 6.14 9.80
C SER A 35 -6.39 6.15 11.05
N PRO A 36 -6.81 5.54 12.17
CA PRO A 36 -5.98 5.47 13.36
C PRO A 36 -4.61 4.90 12.99
N VAL A 37 -3.59 5.75 13.12
CA VAL A 37 -2.17 5.43 12.92
C VAL A 37 -1.85 4.36 13.96
N LYS A 38 -1.68 3.12 13.52
CA LYS A 38 -1.58 1.95 14.41
C LYS A 38 -0.14 1.89 14.92
N PRO A 39 0.12 2.00 16.23
CA PRO A 39 1.45 2.29 16.74
C PRO A 39 2.54 1.37 16.12
N PRO A 40 3.71 1.92 15.78
CA PRO A 40 4.82 1.14 15.22
C PRO A 40 5.22 0.03 16.20
N SER A 41 5.63 -1.11 15.65
CA SER A 41 6.09 -2.25 16.43
C SER A 41 7.53 -2.02 16.89
N VAL A 42 7.71 -1.69 18.17
CA VAL A 42 9.05 -1.48 18.75
C VAL A 42 9.67 -2.85 19.05
N CYS A 43 10.77 -3.18 18.38
CA CYS A 43 11.46 -4.46 18.55
C CYS A 43 12.52 -4.39 19.66
N ASP A 44 13.28 -3.30 19.67
CA ASP A 44 14.28 -2.98 20.69
C ASP A 44 14.40 -1.46 20.86
N SER A 45 15.33 -0.99 21.70
CA SER A 45 15.59 0.43 21.94
C SER A 45 16.06 1.18 20.69
N TYR A 46 16.67 0.45 19.74
CA TYR A 46 17.26 1.01 18.52
C TYR A 46 16.59 0.58 17.22
N TYR A 47 15.63 -0.34 17.27
CA TYR A 47 14.99 -0.90 16.07
C TYR A 47 13.47 -0.97 16.23
N SER A 48 12.77 -0.45 15.24
CA SER A 48 11.31 -0.47 15.17
C SER A 48 10.85 -0.80 13.75
N CYS A 49 9.77 -1.54 13.67
CA CYS A 49 9.10 -1.90 12.44
C CYS A 49 7.86 -1.04 12.21
N ALA A 50 7.38 -1.05 10.97
CA ALA A 50 6.19 -0.33 10.58
C ALA A 50 4.93 -0.81 11.34
N GLU A 51 3.87 -0.03 11.20
CA GLU A 51 2.56 -0.34 11.76
C GLU A 51 2.07 -1.72 11.30
N GLY A 52 1.53 -2.51 12.23
CA GLY A 52 1.01 -3.85 11.94
C GLY A 52 2.08 -4.89 11.55
N SER A 53 3.36 -4.55 11.67
CA SER A 53 4.46 -5.50 11.49
C SER A 53 4.79 -6.24 12.79
N THR A 54 5.42 -7.40 12.68
CA THR A 54 5.94 -8.20 13.81
C THR A 54 7.46 -8.22 13.77
N CYS A 55 8.08 -8.03 14.92
CA CYS A 55 9.52 -8.09 15.09
C CYS A 55 10.00 -9.54 15.18
N CYS A 56 10.87 -9.94 14.26
CA CYS A 56 11.53 -11.23 14.27
C CYS A 56 13.02 -11.08 14.51
N CYS A 57 13.60 -11.96 15.32
CA CYS A 57 15.04 -11.97 15.51
C CYS A 57 15.71 -12.70 14.35
N ILE A 58 16.51 -11.97 13.56
CA ILE A 58 17.25 -12.54 12.43
C ILE A 58 18.55 -13.19 12.93
N TYR A 59 19.20 -12.54 13.89
CA TYR A 59 20.46 -13.01 14.44
C TYR A 59 20.43 -12.99 15.97
N GLU A 60 20.26 -14.16 16.57
CA GLU A 60 20.30 -14.34 18.01
C GLU A 60 21.75 -14.50 18.50
N TYR A 61 22.14 -13.72 19.51
CA TYR A 61 23.40 -13.87 20.21
C TYR A 61 23.16 -14.04 21.71
N GLY A 62 23.23 -15.29 22.19
CA GLY A 62 22.99 -15.62 23.58
C GLY A 62 21.52 -15.47 23.97
N ARG A 63 21.18 -14.45 24.76
CA ARG A 63 19.78 -14.15 25.17
C ARG A 63 19.25 -12.85 24.56
N SER A 64 20.02 -12.26 23.66
CA SER A 64 19.72 -10.98 23.06
C SER A 64 19.67 -11.14 21.54
N CYS A 65 18.74 -10.43 20.92
CA CYS A 65 18.73 -10.31 19.48
C CYS A 65 19.72 -9.23 19.05
N PHE A 66 20.63 -9.57 18.15
CA PHE A 66 21.62 -8.64 17.62
C PHE A 66 21.11 -7.95 16.35
N GLU A 67 20.27 -8.64 15.57
CA GLU A 67 19.65 -8.09 14.36
C GLU A 67 18.19 -8.47 14.24
N TRP A 68 17.35 -7.48 13.92
CA TRP A 68 15.90 -7.61 13.83
C TRP A 68 15.41 -7.53 12.39
N GLY A 69 14.35 -8.24 12.10
CA GLY A 69 13.61 -8.25 10.85
C GLY A 69 12.15 -7.87 11.07
N CYS A 70 11.57 -7.23 10.07
CA CYS A 70 10.17 -6.84 10.08
C CYS A 70 9.35 -7.81 9.24
N CYS A 71 8.46 -8.56 9.89
CA CYS A 71 7.43 -9.30 9.21
C CYS A 71 6.22 -8.38 8.96
N PRO A 72 5.69 -8.24 7.73
CA PRO A 72 4.54 -7.36 7.45
C PRO A 72 3.20 -7.88 8.00
N LEU A 73 3.19 -9.10 8.55
CA LEU A 73 2.01 -9.72 9.14
C LEU A 73 1.91 -9.35 10.62
N GLU A 74 0.69 -9.04 11.06
CA GLU A 74 0.39 -8.75 12.46
C GLU A 74 0.34 -10.05 13.27
N SER A 75 0.96 -10.03 14.45
CA SER A 75 1.03 -11.19 15.36
C SER A 75 1.58 -12.46 14.68
N ALA A 76 2.55 -12.29 13.79
CA ALA A 76 3.18 -13.40 13.08
C ALA A 76 4.08 -14.22 14.00
N THR A 77 4.22 -15.51 13.68
CA THR A 77 5.22 -16.39 14.29
C THR A 77 6.48 -16.33 13.44
N CYS A 78 7.62 -16.05 14.08
CA CYS A 78 8.91 -16.07 13.44
C CYS A 78 9.39 -17.52 13.31
N CYS A 79 9.81 -17.90 12.12
CA CYS A 79 10.30 -19.25 11.84
C CYS A 79 11.77 -19.39 12.26
N ASP A 80 12.22 -20.64 12.41
CA ASP A 80 13.58 -20.98 12.86
C ASP A 80 14.67 -20.59 11.84
N ASP A 81 14.29 -20.39 10.57
CA ASP A 81 15.21 -19.84 9.55
C ASP A 81 15.51 -18.35 9.76
N HIS A 82 14.88 -17.72 10.77
CA HIS A 82 15.07 -16.34 11.20
C HIS A 82 14.75 -15.26 10.15
N TYR A 83 14.29 -15.65 8.95
CA TYR A 83 13.94 -14.75 7.86
C TYR A 83 12.45 -14.86 7.49
N SER A 84 11.88 -16.05 7.62
CA SER A 84 10.50 -16.33 7.30
C SER A 84 9.59 -16.09 8.51
N CYS A 85 8.37 -15.68 8.21
CA CYS A 85 7.34 -15.47 9.21
C CYS A 85 6.00 -15.99 8.71
N CYS A 86 5.26 -16.59 9.62
CA CYS A 86 3.96 -17.18 9.33
C CYS A 86 2.85 -16.46 10.10
N PRO A 87 1.65 -16.30 9.50
CA PRO A 87 0.53 -15.68 10.20
C PRO A 87 0.11 -16.51 11.42
N HIS A 88 -0.48 -15.86 12.42
CA HIS A 88 -0.98 -16.52 13.63
C HIS A 88 -1.90 -17.72 13.36
N GLU A 89 -2.69 -17.67 12.27
CA GLU A 89 -3.61 -18.74 11.87
C GLU A 89 -2.93 -20.03 11.40
N TYR A 90 -1.65 -19.93 11.01
CA TYR A 90 -0.81 -21.00 10.49
C TYR A 90 0.58 -20.94 11.15
N PRO A 91 0.69 -21.29 12.44
CA PRO A 91 1.93 -21.09 13.22
C PRO A 91 3.04 -22.08 12.89
N VAL A 92 2.75 -23.16 12.15
CA VAL A 92 3.72 -24.21 11.85
C VAL A 92 4.51 -23.82 10.60
N CYS A 93 5.79 -23.51 10.78
CA CYS A 93 6.69 -23.19 9.67
C CYS A 93 7.24 -24.46 9.02
N ASP A 94 6.88 -24.72 7.76
CA ASP A 94 7.60 -25.66 6.90
C ASP A 94 8.63 -24.89 6.07
N ILE A 95 9.82 -24.74 6.64
CA ILE A 95 10.95 -24.02 6.02
C ILE A 95 11.49 -24.71 4.75
N TYR A 96 11.26 -26.02 4.59
CA TYR A 96 11.74 -26.76 3.43
C TYR A 96 10.81 -26.58 2.23
N ALA A 97 9.50 -26.54 2.47
CA ALA A 97 8.50 -26.26 1.46
C ALA A 97 8.24 -24.76 1.26
N GLY A 98 8.66 -23.91 2.20
CA GLY A 98 8.35 -22.47 2.21
C GLY A 98 6.87 -22.22 2.49
N LEU A 99 6.24 -23.04 3.34
CA LEU A 99 4.81 -23.00 3.61
C LEU A 99 4.53 -22.80 5.09
N CYS A 100 3.42 -22.12 5.38
CA CYS A 100 2.86 -22.01 6.71
C CYS A 100 1.69 -22.99 6.86
N LEU A 101 1.80 -23.91 7.80
CA LEU A 101 0.82 -24.93 8.12
C LEU A 101 0.11 -24.60 9.43
N LYS A 102 -1.04 -25.22 9.65
CA LYS A 102 -1.87 -25.00 10.83
C LYS A 102 -1.41 -25.86 12.02
#